data_AF-A0A946F087-F1
#
_entry.id   AF-A0A946F087-F1
#
_cell.length_a   1.000
_cell.length_b   1.000
_cell.length_c   1.000
_cell.angle_alpha   90.00
_cell.angle_beta   90.00
_cell.angle_gamma   90.00
#
_symmetry.space_group_name_H-M   'P 1'
#
loop_
_entity.id
_entity.type
_entity.pdbx_description
1 polymer ?
#
loop_
_entity_poly.entity_id
_entity_poly.type
_entity_poly.pdbx_seq_one_letter_code
_entity_poly.pdbx_strand_id
1 'polypeptide(L)'
;MSIKTERLLSRAKKLINKGELNKAREIYLSILKNSPKNIEANKGLTILEKDVKTQPTQTQLDSIVNLYSKGEFKEALTILKSLINEFPNNSLLYNIYGACLNEINETESAIINFKKAITIDSNYAEAYYNLGVVYQKITQNNKALECYQNAISLQHAYPTAHNNSGIIYLEKEEINNAIKSFEWA
;
A
#
# COMPACT_ATOMS: atom_id res chain seq x y z
N MET A 1 -18.89 36.71 -11.24
CA MET A 1 -17.77 36.08 -10.51
C MET A 1 -16.59 37.05 -10.55
N SER A 2 -15.72 37.13 -9.53
CA SER A 2 -14.57 38.06 -9.56
C SER A 2 -13.39 37.43 -10.31
N ILE A 3 -12.64 38.23 -11.07
CA ILE A 3 -11.38 37.83 -11.75
C ILE A 3 -10.40 37.18 -10.76
N LYS A 4 -10.39 37.65 -9.50
CA LYS A 4 -9.56 37.06 -8.44
C LYS A 4 -9.97 35.63 -8.11
N THR A 5 -11.27 35.35 -8.06
CA THR A 5 -11.83 34.02 -7.76
C THR A 5 -11.52 33.03 -8.88
N GLU A 6 -11.67 33.43 -10.15
CA GLU A 6 -11.38 32.58 -11.31
C GLU A 6 -9.90 32.18 -11.36
N ARG A 7 -8.99 33.11 -11.08
CA ARG A 7 -7.54 32.82 -10.98
C ARG A 7 -7.24 31.81 -9.88
N LEU A 8 -7.88 31.94 -8.72
CA LEU A 8 -7.71 30.99 -7.61
C LEU A 8 -8.24 29.60 -7.97
N LEU A 9 -9.42 29.51 -8.60
CA LEU A 9 -9.99 28.24 -9.07
C LEU A 9 -9.09 27.54 -10.09
N SER A 10 -8.55 28.29 -11.07
CA SER A 10 -7.60 27.75 -12.04
C SER A 10 -6.32 27.24 -11.38
N ARG A 11 -5.78 28.00 -10.41
CA ARG A 11 -4.60 27.57 -9.63
C ARG A 11 -4.88 26.30 -8.83
N ALA A 12 -6.03 26.19 -8.18
CA ALA A 12 -6.42 24.99 -7.44
C ALA A 12 -6.49 23.76 -8.35
N LYS A 13 -7.14 23.85 -9.52
CA LYS A 13 -7.19 22.77 -10.52
C LYS A 13 -5.79 22.35 -10.97
N LYS A 14 -4.87 23.29 -11.18
CA LYS A 14 -3.47 23.00 -11.55
C LYS A 14 -2.70 22.27 -10.44
N LEU A 15 -2.94 22.61 -9.17
CA LEU A 15 -2.32 21.93 -8.02
C LEU A 15 -2.81 20.49 -7.87
N ILE A 16 -4.09 20.23 -8.16
CA ILE A 16 -4.64 18.87 -8.18
C ILE A 16 -3.90 18.00 -9.20
N ASN A 17 -3.71 18.50 -10.43
CA ASN A 17 -2.97 17.78 -11.47
C ASN A 17 -1.49 17.52 -11.11
N LYS A 18 -0.96 18.22 -10.11
CA LYS A 18 0.40 18.02 -9.58
C LYS A 18 0.45 17.14 -8.32
N GLY A 19 -0.70 16.64 -7.84
CA GLY A 19 -0.80 15.87 -6.59
C GLY A 19 -0.72 16.73 -5.32
N GLU A 20 -0.71 18.07 -5.43
CA GLU A 20 -0.60 18.99 -4.29
C GLU A 20 -1.98 19.24 -3.64
N LEU A 21 -2.66 18.19 -3.19
CA LEU A 21 -4.07 18.21 -2.75
C LEU A 21 -4.33 19.16 -1.57
N ASN A 22 -3.43 19.21 -0.59
CA ASN A 22 -3.57 20.09 0.58
C ASN A 22 -3.55 21.58 0.19
N LYS A 23 -2.65 21.98 -0.71
CA LYS A 23 -2.59 23.36 -1.22
C LYS A 23 -3.81 23.72 -2.06
N ALA A 24 -4.32 22.76 -2.86
CA ALA A 24 -5.57 22.96 -3.57
C ALA A 24 -6.76 23.15 -2.61
N ARG A 25 -6.80 22.37 -1.51
CA ARG A 25 -7.82 22.47 -0.45
C ARG A 25 -7.83 23.84 0.21
N GLU A 26 -6.66 24.35 0.62
CA GLU A 26 -6.53 25.68 1.22
C GLU A 26 -7.07 26.78 0.31
N ILE A 27 -6.81 26.69 -1.00
CA ILE A 27 -7.33 27.65 -1.96
C ILE A 27 -8.86 27.60 -2.02
N TYR A 28 -9.48 26.42 -2.10
CA TYR A 28 -10.94 26.32 -2.10
C TYR A 28 -11.56 26.86 -0.80
N LEU A 29 -10.98 26.56 0.36
CA LEU A 29 -11.42 27.12 1.64
C LEU A 29 -11.30 28.66 1.66
N SER A 30 -10.22 29.21 1.09
CA SER A 30 -10.03 30.67 0.99
C SER A 30 -11.07 31.34 0.08
N ILE A 31 -11.51 30.65 -0.99
CA ILE A 31 -12.58 31.13 -1.87
C ILE A 31 -13.90 31.10 -1.12
N LEU A 32 -14.22 30.01 -0.42
CA LEU A 32 -15.46 29.85 0.32
C LEU A 32 -15.56 30.82 1.50
N LYS A 33 -14.45 31.18 2.14
CA LYS A 33 -14.43 32.24 3.16
C LYS A 33 -14.91 33.59 2.62
N ASN A 34 -14.56 33.93 1.38
CA ASN A 34 -14.97 35.19 0.74
C ASN A 34 -16.27 35.07 -0.07
N SER A 35 -16.67 33.85 -0.44
CA SER A 35 -17.84 33.57 -1.28
C SER A 35 -18.43 32.20 -0.91
N PRO A 36 -19.17 32.10 0.21
CA PRO A 36 -19.61 30.81 0.76
C PRO A 36 -20.49 29.96 -0.18
N LYS A 37 -21.21 30.61 -1.10
CA LYS A 37 -22.07 29.96 -2.10
C LYS A 37 -21.37 29.65 -3.42
N ASN A 38 -20.04 29.73 -3.50
CA ASN A 38 -19.32 29.43 -4.73
C ASN A 38 -19.40 27.93 -5.06
N ILE A 39 -20.13 27.62 -6.14
CA ILE A 39 -20.46 26.23 -6.53
C ILE A 39 -19.20 25.45 -6.94
N GLU A 40 -18.28 26.07 -7.69
CA GLU A 40 -17.06 25.39 -8.15
C GLU A 40 -16.11 25.08 -6.98
N ALA A 41 -15.93 26.02 -6.05
CA ALA A 41 -15.09 25.80 -4.88
C ALA A 41 -15.69 24.75 -3.94
N ASN A 42 -17.01 24.75 -3.74
CA ASN A 42 -17.69 23.70 -2.97
C ASN A 42 -17.54 22.33 -3.64
N LYS A 43 -17.80 22.24 -4.96
CA LYS A 43 -17.60 20.98 -5.72
C LYS A 43 -16.16 20.50 -5.64
N GLY A 44 -15.18 21.39 -5.87
CA GLY A 44 -13.77 21.06 -5.80
C GLY A 44 -13.33 20.60 -4.41
N LEU A 45 -13.83 21.24 -3.36
CA LEU A 45 -13.56 20.84 -1.97
C LEU A 45 -14.20 19.49 -1.65
N THR A 46 -15.45 19.23 -2.06
CA THR A 46 -16.11 17.93 -1.82
C THR A 46 -15.38 16.78 -2.53
N ILE A 47 -14.86 17.02 -3.74
CA ILE A 47 -14.05 16.03 -4.46
C ILE A 47 -12.75 15.75 -3.68
N LEU A 48 -12.03 16.79 -3.28
CA LEU A 48 -10.83 16.65 -2.45
C LEU A 48 -11.11 15.99 -1.11
N GLU A 49 -12.25 16.26 -0.48
CA GLU A 49 -12.63 15.66 0.80
C GLU A 49 -13.04 14.20 0.67
N LYS A 50 -13.64 13.81 -0.46
CA LYS A 50 -13.78 12.39 -0.82
C LYS A 50 -12.42 11.75 -0.97
N ASP A 51 -11.49 12.38 -1.68
CA ASP A 51 -10.14 11.85 -1.88
C ASP A 51 -9.35 11.75 -0.57
N VAL A 52 -9.45 12.74 0.33
CA VAL A 52 -8.82 12.69 1.66
C VAL A 52 -9.45 11.63 2.57
N LYS A 53 -10.74 11.29 2.37
CA LYS A 53 -11.41 10.15 3.03
C LYS A 53 -11.18 8.81 2.32
N THR A 54 -10.37 8.73 1.27
CA THR A 54 -10.09 7.44 0.61
C THR A 54 -8.92 6.68 1.25
N GLN A 55 -8.20 7.30 2.18
CA GLN A 55 -7.02 6.70 2.80
C GLN A 55 -7.10 6.79 4.34
N PRO A 56 -6.60 5.77 5.05
CA PRO A 56 -6.40 5.85 6.49
C PRO A 56 -5.47 7.01 6.83
N THR A 57 -5.72 7.65 7.97
CA THR A 57 -4.80 8.64 8.55
C THR A 57 -3.51 7.97 9.00
N GLN A 58 -2.42 8.75 9.08
CA GLN A 58 -1.14 8.24 9.57
C GLN A 58 -1.27 7.65 10.98
N THR A 59 -2.05 8.27 11.87
CA THR A 59 -2.29 7.76 13.23
C THR A 59 -3.00 6.39 13.23
N GLN A 60 -3.94 6.17 12.30
CA GLN A 60 -4.56 4.85 12.14
C GLN A 60 -3.55 3.79 11.68
N LEU A 61 -2.62 4.16 10.77
CA LEU A 61 -1.55 3.28 10.30
C LEU A 61 -0.50 3.01 11.38
N ASP A 62 -0.09 4.03 12.14
CA ASP A 62 0.89 3.88 13.21
C ASP A 62 0.37 2.95 14.31
N SER A 63 -0.93 3.03 14.61
CA SER A 63 -1.60 2.14 15.57
C SER A 63 -1.48 0.67 15.17
N ILE A 64 -1.82 0.32 13.93
CA ILE A 64 -1.72 -1.07 13.44
C ILE A 64 -0.27 -1.57 13.38
N VAL A 65 0.69 -0.71 13.00
CA VAL A 65 2.11 -1.06 12.95
C VAL A 65 2.68 -1.29 14.35
N ASN A 66 2.29 -0.46 15.32
CA ASN A 66 2.70 -0.62 16.71
C ASN A 66 2.18 -1.94 17.29
N LEU A 67 0.90 -2.29 17.06
CA LEU A 67 0.35 -3.58 17.48
C LEU A 67 1.09 -4.76 16.83
N TYR A 68 1.37 -4.67 15.52
CA TYR A 68 2.16 -5.67 14.82
C TYR A 68 3.54 -5.86 15.46
N SER A 69 4.25 -4.76 15.72
CA SER A 69 5.61 -4.80 16.30
C SER A 69 5.66 -5.41 17.71
N LYS A 70 4.55 -5.37 18.45
CA LYS A 70 4.40 -5.99 19.77
C LYS A 70 3.95 -7.45 19.72
N GLY A 71 3.63 -7.97 18.54
CA GLY A 71 3.04 -9.30 18.37
C GLY A 71 1.57 -9.39 18.75
N GLU A 72 0.89 -8.25 18.92
CA GLU A 72 -0.54 -8.15 19.28
C GLU A 72 -1.43 -8.35 18.04
N PHE A 73 -1.19 -9.44 17.29
CA PHE A 73 -1.76 -9.66 15.96
C PHE A 73 -3.29 -9.72 15.94
N LYS A 74 -3.91 -10.33 16.97
CA LYS A 74 -5.39 -10.44 17.06
C LYS A 74 -6.06 -9.06 17.22
N GLU A 75 -5.44 -8.17 17.97
CA GLU A 75 -5.92 -6.79 18.14
C GLU A 75 -5.72 -6.00 16.85
N ALA A 76 -4.55 -6.12 16.22
CA ALA A 76 -4.28 -5.53 14.91
C ALA A 76 -5.32 -5.96 13.86
N LEU A 77 -5.64 -7.26 13.78
CA LEU A 77 -6.66 -7.80 12.87
C LEU A 77 -8.05 -7.19 13.11
N THR A 78 -8.41 -6.89 14.37
CA THR A 78 -9.70 -6.28 14.70
C THR A 78 -9.79 -4.85 14.14
N ILE A 79 -8.74 -4.05 14.34
CA ILE A 79 -8.67 -2.69 13.80
C ILE A 79 -8.60 -2.70 12.27
N LEU A 80 -7.77 -3.57 11.70
CA LEU A 80 -7.63 -3.70 10.25
C LEU A 80 -8.94 -4.08 9.57
N LYS A 81 -9.78 -4.95 10.16
CA LYS A 81 -11.12 -5.24 9.62
C LYS A 81 -11.97 -3.98 9.50
N SER A 82 -11.96 -3.12 10.53
CA SER A 82 -12.69 -1.84 10.49
C SER A 82 -12.13 -0.91 9.42
N LEU A 83 -10.80 -0.78 9.34
CA LEU A 83 -10.16 0.08 8.35
C LEU A 83 -10.38 -0.41 6.93
N ILE A 84 -10.36 -1.72 6.68
CA ILE A 84 -10.63 -2.29 5.35
C ILE A 84 -12.07 -2.02 4.92
N ASN A 85 -13.03 -2.06 5.85
CA ASN A 85 -14.43 -1.71 5.53
C ASN A 85 -14.57 -0.23 5.16
N GLU A 86 -13.79 0.65 5.78
CA GLU A 86 -13.80 2.10 5.48
C GLU A 86 -12.98 2.43 4.21
N PHE A 87 -11.88 1.73 3.99
CA PHE A 87 -10.89 1.97 2.93
C PHE A 87 -10.62 0.68 2.11
N PRO A 88 -11.62 0.13 1.39
CA PRO A 88 -11.53 -1.18 0.73
C PRO A 88 -10.58 -1.25 -0.47
N ASN A 89 -10.02 -0.11 -0.89
CA ASN A 89 -9.07 0.00 -1.99
C ASN A 89 -7.68 0.45 -1.52
N ASN A 90 -7.33 0.24 -0.24
CA ASN A 90 -6.00 0.52 0.27
C ASN A 90 -5.16 -0.78 0.32
N SER A 91 -4.12 -0.87 -0.52
CA SER A 91 -3.26 -2.06 -0.63
C SER A 91 -2.44 -2.34 0.64
N LEU A 92 -1.99 -1.29 1.35
CA LEU A 92 -1.23 -1.40 2.60
C LEU A 92 -2.03 -2.13 3.69
N LEU A 93 -3.31 -1.81 3.86
CA LEU A 93 -4.16 -2.47 4.85
C LEU A 93 -4.25 -3.99 4.60
N TYR A 94 -4.46 -4.39 3.34
CA TYR A 94 -4.49 -5.81 2.98
C TYR A 94 -3.13 -6.49 3.16
N ASN A 95 -2.03 -5.80 2.89
CA ASN A 95 -0.68 -6.34 3.13
C ASN A 95 -0.45 -6.57 4.64
N ILE A 96 -0.74 -5.59 5.49
CA ILE A 96 -0.57 -5.74 6.95
C ILE A 96 -1.52 -6.81 7.49
N TYR A 97 -2.76 -6.87 6.99
CA TYR A 97 -3.71 -7.92 7.36
C TYR A 97 -3.21 -9.32 7.00
N GLY A 98 -2.66 -9.48 5.79
CA GLY A 98 -2.01 -10.72 5.36
C GLY A 98 -0.83 -11.10 6.25
N ALA A 99 0.01 -10.13 6.62
CA ALA A 99 1.15 -10.36 7.51
C ALA A 99 0.69 -10.84 8.90
N CYS A 100 -0.27 -10.15 9.53
CA CYS A 100 -0.85 -10.57 10.81
C CYS A 100 -1.42 -11.99 10.75
N LEU A 101 -2.13 -12.35 9.66
CA LEU A 101 -2.68 -13.69 9.47
C LEU A 101 -1.59 -14.75 9.35
N ASN A 102 -0.50 -14.47 8.63
CA ASN A 102 0.63 -15.39 8.52
C ASN A 102 1.28 -15.68 9.88
N GLU A 103 1.43 -14.65 10.73
CA GLU A 103 1.99 -14.77 12.08
C GLU A 103 1.13 -15.66 13.00
N ILE A 104 -0.19 -15.67 12.81
CA ILE A 104 -1.10 -16.58 13.53
C ILE A 104 -1.38 -17.90 12.79
N ASN A 105 -0.59 -18.23 11.76
CA ASN A 105 -0.68 -19.44 10.93
C ASN A 105 -1.96 -19.59 10.09
N GLU A 106 -2.73 -18.52 9.91
CA GLU A 106 -3.89 -18.46 9.01
C GLU A 106 -3.44 -18.26 7.54
N THR A 107 -2.65 -19.22 7.05
CA THR A 107 -1.86 -19.13 5.81
C THR A 107 -2.73 -18.90 4.57
N GLU A 108 -3.85 -19.62 4.43
CA GLU A 108 -4.74 -19.45 3.28
C GLU A 108 -5.34 -18.05 3.22
N SER A 109 -5.79 -17.54 4.37
CA SER A 109 -6.31 -16.19 4.49
C SER A 109 -5.22 -15.15 4.20
N ALA A 110 -3.97 -15.38 4.62
CA ALA A 110 -2.85 -14.51 4.31
C ALA A 110 -2.63 -14.38 2.80
N ILE A 111 -2.60 -15.50 2.07
CA ILE A 111 -2.47 -15.53 0.61
C ILE A 111 -3.56 -14.71 -0.08
N ILE A 112 -4.82 -14.85 0.35
CA ILE A 112 -5.95 -14.10 -0.22
C ILE A 112 -5.72 -12.59 -0.06
N ASN A 113 -5.26 -12.15 1.12
CA ASN A 113 -5.08 -10.74 1.41
C ASN A 113 -3.86 -10.14 0.71
N PHE A 114 -2.73 -10.84 0.63
CA PHE A 114 -1.60 -10.38 -0.19
C PHE A 114 -1.96 -10.26 -1.66
N LYS A 115 -2.70 -11.24 -2.22
CA LYS A 115 -3.21 -11.14 -3.59
C LYS A 115 -4.14 -9.93 -3.77
N LYS A 116 -4.99 -9.64 -2.79
CA LYS A 116 -5.85 -8.46 -2.83
C LYS A 116 -5.03 -7.17 -2.81
N ALA A 117 -3.97 -7.09 -2.00
CA ALA A 117 -3.04 -5.95 -2.00
C ALA A 117 -2.40 -5.74 -3.38
N ILE A 118 -1.91 -6.82 -4.01
CA ILE A 118 -1.33 -6.80 -5.35
C ILE A 118 -2.35 -6.40 -6.43
N THR A 119 -3.60 -6.87 -6.34
CA THR A 119 -4.65 -6.49 -7.28
C THR A 119 -4.99 -4.99 -7.18
N ILE A 120 -4.91 -4.41 -5.99
CA ILE A 120 -5.13 -2.98 -5.77
C ILE A 120 -3.93 -2.17 -6.26
N ASP A 121 -2.71 -2.64 -5.97
CA ASP A 121 -1.47 -2.02 -6.39
C ASP A 121 -0.48 -3.08 -6.90
N SER A 122 -0.40 -3.20 -8.23
CA SER A 122 0.47 -4.16 -8.89
C SER A 122 1.95 -3.77 -8.83
N ASN A 123 2.29 -2.58 -8.33
CA ASN A 123 3.67 -2.14 -8.16
C ASN A 123 4.16 -2.29 -6.71
N TYR A 124 3.39 -3.00 -5.86
CA TYR A 124 3.71 -3.16 -4.46
C TYR A 124 4.69 -4.31 -4.20
N ALA A 125 5.99 -4.03 -4.34
CA ALA A 125 7.06 -5.03 -4.18
C ALA A 125 7.00 -5.83 -2.87
N GLU A 126 6.72 -5.17 -1.75
CA GLU A 126 6.62 -5.81 -0.42
C GLU A 126 5.48 -6.84 -0.36
N ALA A 127 4.34 -6.59 -1.02
CA ALA A 127 3.23 -7.53 -1.04
C ALA A 127 3.55 -8.79 -1.85
N TYR A 128 4.31 -8.65 -2.95
CA TYR A 128 4.86 -9.79 -3.67
C TYR A 128 5.85 -10.57 -2.80
N TYR A 129 6.78 -9.90 -2.13
CA TYR A 129 7.74 -10.55 -1.23
C TYR A 129 7.03 -11.33 -0.12
N ASN A 130 6.08 -10.72 0.58
CA ASN A 130 5.34 -11.37 1.66
C ASN A 130 4.53 -12.57 1.17
N LEU A 131 3.90 -12.47 -0.02
CA LEU A 131 3.23 -13.61 -0.64
C LEU A 131 4.21 -14.74 -0.95
N GLY A 132 5.42 -14.39 -1.42
CA GLY A 132 6.50 -15.34 -1.68
C GLY A 132 6.95 -16.08 -0.42
N VAL A 133 7.11 -15.36 0.69
CA VAL A 133 7.43 -15.94 2.01
C VAL A 133 6.37 -16.94 2.44
N VAL A 134 5.09 -16.61 2.28
CA VAL A 134 3.99 -17.54 2.62
C VAL A 134 3.99 -18.77 1.71
N TYR A 135 4.23 -18.62 0.41
CA TYR A 135 4.32 -19.76 -0.51
C TYR A 135 5.51 -20.66 -0.18
N GLN A 136 6.65 -20.10 0.20
CA GLN A 136 7.82 -20.86 0.63
C GLN A 136 7.54 -21.64 1.93
N LYS A 137 6.88 -21.02 2.91
CA LYS A 137 6.47 -21.67 4.17
C LYS A 137 5.62 -22.92 3.95
N ILE A 138 4.82 -22.95 2.88
CA ILE A 138 4.02 -24.12 2.48
C ILE A 138 4.64 -24.94 1.35
N THR A 139 5.96 -24.83 1.14
CA THR A 139 6.76 -25.59 0.16
C THR A 139 6.35 -25.41 -1.31
N GLN A 140 5.58 -24.36 -1.63
CA GLN A 140 5.22 -23.99 -3.01
C GLN A 140 6.34 -23.15 -3.64
N ASN A 141 7.55 -23.70 -3.68
CA ASN A 141 8.79 -23.02 -4.06
C ASN A 141 8.76 -22.35 -5.44
N ASN A 142 8.06 -22.94 -6.42
CA ASN A 142 7.91 -22.32 -7.74
C ASN A 142 7.12 -21.00 -7.68
N LYS A 143 6.04 -20.96 -6.90
CA LYS A 143 5.24 -19.73 -6.71
C LYS A 143 5.98 -18.70 -5.87
N ALA A 144 6.75 -19.16 -4.88
CA ALA A 144 7.61 -18.29 -4.09
C ALA A 144 8.64 -17.58 -4.96
N LEU A 145 9.36 -18.31 -5.83
CA LEU A 145 10.29 -17.73 -6.80
C LEU A 145 9.63 -16.73 -7.74
N GLU A 146 8.46 -17.03 -8.29
CA GLU A 146 7.70 -16.09 -9.13
C GLU A 146 7.37 -14.79 -8.36
N CYS A 147 6.97 -14.91 -7.09
CA CYS A 147 6.68 -13.75 -6.25
C CYS A 147 7.95 -12.94 -5.96
N TYR A 148 9.06 -13.58 -5.60
CA TYR A 148 10.34 -12.89 -5.38
C TYR A 148 10.87 -12.22 -6.64
N GLN A 149 10.75 -12.85 -7.80
CA GLN A 149 11.12 -12.26 -9.09
C GLN A 149 10.30 -11.00 -9.40
N ASN A 150 8.98 -11.00 -9.13
CA ASN A 150 8.16 -9.81 -9.26
C ASN A 150 8.57 -8.71 -8.26
N ALA A 151 8.89 -9.06 -7.02
CA ALA A 151 9.37 -8.09 -6.04
C ALA A 151 10.71 -7.45 -6.49
N ILE A 152 11.65 -8.26 -7.00
CA ILE A 152 12.96 -7.83 -7.50
C ILE A 152 12.82 -6.99 -8.79
N SER A 153 11.86 -7.29 -9.66
CA SER A 153 11.64 -6.50 -10.88
C SER A 153 11.10 -5.10 -10.59
N LEU A 154 10.29 -4.97 -9.53
CA LEU A 154 9.78 -3.69 -9.03
C LEU A 154 10.85 -2.92 -8.22
N GLN A 155 11.64 -3.63 -7.42
CA GLN A 155 12.73 -3.08 -6.62
C GLN A 155 13.98 -3.95 -6.76
N HIS A 156 14.89 -3.54 -7.65
CA HIS A 156 16.08 -4.32 -7.96
C HIS A 156 16.99 -4.57 -6.74
N ALA A 157 17.13 -3.56 -5.89
CA ALA A 157 17.85 -3.64 -4.61
C ALA A 157 16.91 -4.15 -3.51
N TYR A 158 16.61 -5.45 -3.54
CA TYR A 158 15.79 -6.12 -2.53
C TYR A 158 16.50 -7.37 -1.99
N PRO A 159 17.47 -7.20 -1.07
CA PRO A 159 18.42 -8.26 -0.74
C PRO A 159 17.77 -9.49 -0.09
N THR A 160 16.71 -9.30 0.71
CA THR A 160 15.95 -10.40 1.31
C THR A 160 15.23 -11.28 0.26
N ALA A 161 14.69 -10.70 -0.81
CA ALA A 161 14.06 -11.45 -1.89
C ALA A 161 15.09 -12.26 -2.70
N HIS A 162 16.28 -11.70 -2.91
CA HIS A 162 17.42 -12.39 -3.52
C HIS A 162 17.91 -13.55 -2.63
N ASN A 163 18.09 -13.31 -1.34
CA ASN A 163 18.47 -14.35 -0.37
C ASN A 163 17.48 -15.53 -0.39
N ASN A 164 16.18 -15.26 -0.29
CA ASN A 164 15.17 -16.31 -0.25
C ASN A 164 15.08 -17.08 -1.58
N SER A 165 15.27 -16.39 -2.72
CA SER A 165 15.41 -17.04 -4.02
C SER A 165 16.63 -17.97 -4.06
N GLY A 166 17.78 -17.52 -3.54
CA GLY A 166 19.01 -18.30 -3.45
C GLY A 166 18.85 -19.57 -2.62
N ILE A 167 18.15 -19.49 -1.48
CA ILE A 167 17.83 -20.66 -0.65
C ILE A 167 17.00 -21.67 -1.44
N ILE A 168 15.95 -21.22 -2.15
CA ILE A 168 15.12 -22.12 -2.96
C ILE A 168 15.94 -22.77 -4.09
N TYR A 169 16.86 -22.03 -4.72
CA TYR A 169 17.74 -22.59 -5.74
C TYR A 169 18.70 -23.63 -5.19
N LEU A 170 19.23 -23.45 -3.96
CA LEU A 170 20.03 -24.48 -3.30
C LEU A 170 19.24 -25.75 -3.01
N GLU A 171 18.00 -25.63 -2.51
CA GLU A 171 17.11 -26.77 -2.27
C GLU A 171 16.82 -27.57 -3.55
N LYS A 172 16.89 -26.91 -4.71
CA LYS A 172 16.72 -27.52 -6.04
C LYS A 172 18.02 -27.97 -6.69
N GLU A 173 19.16 -27.83 -6.01
CA GLU A 173 20.50 -28.10 -6.55
C GLU A 173 20.88 -27.22 -7.77
N GLU A 174 20.19 -26.08 -7.97
CA GLU A 174 20.47 -25.11 -9.03
C GLU A 174 21.58 -24.12 -8.61
N ILE A 175 22.80 -24.65 -8.39
CA ILE A 175 23.91 -23.95 -7.73
C ILE A 175 24.26 -22.60 -8.39
N ASN A 176 24.28 -22.53 -9.72
CA ASN A 176 24.62 -21.29 -10.44
C ASN A 176 23.59 -20.17 -10.17
N ASN A 177 22.30 -20.52 -10.12
CA ASN A 177 21.24 -19.56 -9.82
C ASN A 177 21.29 -19.11 -8.36
N ALA A 178 21.63 -20.02 -7.45
CA ALA A 178 21.83 -19.71 -6.05
C ALA A 178 22.96 -18.69 -5.83
N ILE A 179 24.15 -18.94 -6.41
CA ILE A 179 25.30 -18.02 -6.34
C ILE A 179 24.91 -16.63 -6.80
N LYS A 180 24.32 -16.52 -8.01
CA LYS A 180 23.88 -15.24 -8.56
C LYS A 180 22.90 -14.52 -7.65
N SER A 181 22.00 -15.26 -7.00
CA SER A 181 21.03 -14.66 -6.07
C SER A 181 21.75 -14.14 -4.83
N PHE A 182 22.69 -14.89 -4.25
CA PHE A 182 23.42 -14.45 -3.06
C PHE A 182 24.39 -13.29 -3.30
N GLU A 183 24.84 -13.05 -4.53
CA GLU A 183 25.63 -11.85 -4.87
C GLU A 183 24.83 -10.54 -4.72
N TRP A 184 23.49 -10.61 -4.77
CA TRP A 184 22.58 -9.47 -4.63
C TRP A 184 21.84 -9.43 -3.28
N ALA A 185 22.08 -10.43 -2.42
CA ALA A 185 21.53 -10.55 -1.07
C ALA A 185 22.37 -9.78 -0.03
#